data_AF-A0A2M7C8L2-F1
#
_entry.id   AF-A0A2M7C8L2-F1
#
_cell.length_a   1.000
_cell.length_b   1.000
_cell.length_c   1.000
_cell.angle_alpha   90.00
_cell.angle_beta   90.00
_cell.angle_gamma   90.00
#
_symmetry.space_group_name_H-M   'P 1'
#
loop_
_entity.id
_entity.type
_entity.pdbx_description
1 polymer ?
#
loop_
_entity_poly.entity_id
_entity_poly.type
_entity_poly.pdbx_seq_one_letter_code
_entity_poly.pdbx_strand_id
1 'polypeptide(L)'
;MKPGEKLVMYGDIGSAVTAQFNFYTGIVPILETENEAEVIDLFRSKERIFCLFKYRDYEKLSGKYADLPLHLIIRRSIGDRDMAFVSNR
;
A
#
# COMPACT_ATOMS: atom_id res chain seq x y z
N MET A 1 10.23 -9.45 -1.72
CA MET A 1 10.37 -8.40 -2.73
C MET A 1 11.62 -8.66 -3.57
N LYS A 2 11.57 -8.38 -4.86
CA LYS A 2 12.69 -8.42 -5.82
C LYS A 2 12.98 -7.02 -6.36
N PRO A 3 14.20 -6.74 -6.85
CA PRO A 3 14.50 -5.50 -7.55
C PRO A 3 13.50 -5.25 -8.69
N GLY A 4 12.92 -4.05 -8.73
CA GLY A 4 11.90 -3.65 -9.72
C GLY A 4 10.43 -3.80 -9.27
N GLU A 5 10.15 -4.45 -8.14
CA GLU A 5 8.81 -4.43 -7.54
C GLU A 5 8.57 -3.10 -6.80
N LYS A 6 7.34 -2.55 -6.86
CA LYS A 6 7.00 -1.26 -6.25
C LYS A 6 6.34 -1.46 -4.89
N LEU A 7 6.78 -0.67 -3.91
CA LEU A 7 6.15 -0.55 -2.60
C LEU A 7 5.46 0.80 -2.50
N VAL A 8 4.18 0.77 -2.15
CA VAL A 8 3.29 1.94 -2.06
C VAL A 8 2.72 2.02 -0.65
N MET A 9 2.46 3.23 -0.17
CA MET A 9 1.71 3.47 1.06
C MET A 9 0.52 4.37 0.73
N TYR A 10 -0.68 3.92 1.12
CA TYR A 10 -1.91 4.63 0.81
C TYR A 10 -2.60 5.23 2.03
N GLY A 11 -3.04 6.47 1.89
CA GLY A 11 -3.75 7.24 2.89
C GLY A 11 -2.82 7.87 3.93
N ASP A 12 -3.42 8.39 5.00
CA ASP A 12 -2.72 9.10 6.09
C ASP A 12 -1.88 8.13 6.97
N ILE A 13 -0.83 7.59 6.36
CA ILE A 13 0.19 6.70 6.92
C ILE A 13 1.57 7.31 6.69
N GLY A 14 1.72 8.08 5.60
CA GLY A 14 2.97 8.59 5.06
C GLY A 14 3.72 9.56 5.97
N SER A 15 3.11 10.69 6.33
CA SER A 15 3.84 11.91 6.77
C SER A 15 4.94 11.75 7.83
N ALA A 16 4.82 10.86 8.82
CA ALA A 16 5.83 10.69 9.87
C ALA A 16 6.65 9.38 9.76
N VAL A 17 6.14 8.36 9.09
CA VAL A 17 6.71 7.01 9.11
C VAL A 17 7.65 6.82 7.92
N THR A 18 7.25 7.22 6.74
CA THR A 18 8.06 7.07 5.51
C THR A 18 9.29 7.96 5.47
N ALA A 19 9.19 9.19 6.00
CA ALA A 19 10.33 10.08 6.14
C ALA A 19 11.44 9.43 6.98
N GLN A 20 11.08 8.67 8.02
CA GLN A 20 12.04 7.95 8.84
C GLN A 20 12.54 6.68 8.14
N PHE A 21 11.65 5.86 7.58
CA PHE A 21 12.08 4.61 6.92
C PHE A 21 12.96 4.86 5.69
N ASN A 22 12.67 5.84 4.84
CA ASN A 22 13.50 6.20 3.69
C ASN A 22 14.88 6.74 4.12
N PHE A 23 14.93 7.56 5.18
CA PHE A 23 16.18 8.15 5.69
C PHE A 23 17.16 7.10 6.24
N TYR A 24 16.66 6.08 6.94
CA TYR A 24 17.52 5.09 7.60
C TYR A 24 17.95 3.90 6.73
N THR A 25 17.25 3.63 5.63
CA THR A 25 17.42 2.36 4.90
C THR A 25 17.99 2.51 3.49
N GLY A 26 18.03 3.72 2.92
CA GLY A 26 18.47 3.94 1.53
C GLY A 26 17.59 3.24 0.48
N ILE A 27 16.37 2.86 0.87
CA ILE A 27 15.42 2.14 0.02
C ILE A 27 14.87 3.10 -1.06
N VAL A 28 14.67 2.56 -2.27
CA VAL A 28 13.95 3.15 -3.41
C VAL A 28 12.75 3.96 -2.91
N PRO A 29 12.50 5.19 -3.42
CA PRO A 29 11.47 6.06 -2.87
C PRO A 29 10.13 5.32 -2.76
N ILE A 30 9.69 5.09 -1.51
CA ILE A 30 8.37 4.53 -1.22
C ILE A 30 7.36 5.53 -1.75
N LEU A 31 6.51 5.11 -2.68
CA LEU A 31 5.48 5.97 -3.24
C LEU A 31 4.38 6.15 -2.20
N GLU A 32 4.14 7.38 -1.79
CA GLU A 32 3.04 7.75 -0.91
C GLU A 32 1.96 8.44 -1.72
N THR A 33 0.72 8.00 -1.55
CA THR A 33 -0.42 8.67 -2.16
C THR A 33 -1.64 8.59 -1.24
N GLU A 34 -2.38 9.68 -1.18
CA GLU A 34 -3.71 9.71 -0.55
C GLU A 34 -4.83 9.70 -1.61
N ASN A 35 -4.46 9.65 -2.89
CA ASN A 35 -5.39 9.70 -4.01
C ASN A 35 -5.89 8.29 -4.35
N GLU A 36 -7.18 8.06 -4.14
CA GLU A 36 -7.85 6.80 -4.44
C GLU A 36 -7.67 6.37 -5.92
N ALA A 37 -7.77 7.31 -6.85
CA ALA A 37 -7.65 7.04 -8.29
C ALA A 37 -6.25 6.53 -8.66
N GLU A 38 -5.21 7.10 -8.05
CA GLU A 38 -3.83 6.69 -8.28
C GLU A 38 -3.57 5.27 -7.79
N VAL A 39 -4.11 4.90 -6.63
CA VAL A 39 -4.02 3.51 -6.12
C VAL A 39 -4.75 2.53 -7.03
N ILE A 40 -5.94 2.89 -7.51
CA ILE A 40 -6.68 2.04 -8.45
C ILE A 40 -5.84 1.80 -9.71
N ASP A 41 -5.24 2.84 -10.27
CA ASP A 41 -4.40 2.74 -11.48
C ASP A 41 -3.16 1.87 -11.22
N LEU A 42 -2.51 2.01 -10.06
CA LEU A 42 -1.38 1.17 -9.66
C LEU A 42 -1.78 -0.31 -9.58
N PHE A 43 -2.88 -0.62 -8.90
CA PHE A 43 -3.33 -2.01 -8.75
C PHE A 43 -3.79 -2.63 -10.07
N ARG A 44 -4.28 -1.83 -11.02
CA ARG A 44 -4.58 -2.26 -12.39
C ARG A 44 -3.35 -2.41 -13.29
N SER A 45 -2.20 -1.93 -12.87
CA SER A 45 -0.98 -1.99 -13.67
C SER A 45 -0.48 -3.43 -13.88
N LYS A 46 0.31 -3.62 -14.94
CA LYS A 46 1.03 -4.89 -15.19
C LYS A 46 2.29 -5.03 -14.34
N GLU A 47 2.61 -4.06 -13.49
CA GLU A 47 3.72 -4.19 -12.54
C GLU A 47 3.22 -4.92 -11.30
N ARG A 48 4.12 -5.60 -10.58
CA ARG A 48 3.76 -6.15 -9.27
C ARG A 48 3.83 -5.03 -8.25
N ILE A 49 2.69 -4.72 -7.65
CA ILE A 49 2.54 -3.68 -6.65
C ILE A 49 2.29 -4.33 -5.30
N PHE A 50 3.06 -3.91 -4.31
CA PHE A 50 2.75 -4.12 -2.91
C PHE A 50 2.34 -2.79 -2.30
N CYS A 51 1.25 -2.78 -1.55
CA CYS A 51 0.81 -1.58 -0.88
C CYS A 51 0.43 -1.86 0.58
N LEU A 52 0.82 -0.94 1.45
CA LEU A 52 0.44 -0.94 2.85
C LEU A 52 -0.73 0.04 3.08
N PHE A 53 -1.80 -0.47 3.65
CA PHE A 53 -3.05 0.24 3.93
C PHE A 53 -3.39 0.17 5.42
N LYS A 54 -4.22 1.09 5.91
CA LYS A 54 -5.06 0.79 7.09
C LYS A 54 -6.11 -0.22 6.64
N TYR A 55 -6.40 -1.23 7.45
CA TYR A 55 -7.31 -2.31 7.07
C TYR A 55 -8.72 -1.79 6.70
N ARG A 56 -9.20 -0.75 7.40
CA ARG A 56 -10.48 -0.07 7.06
C ARG A 56 -10.53 0.47 5.62
N ASP A 57 -9.41 0.92 5.09
CA ASP A 57 -9.35 1.54 3.76
C ASP A 57 -9.22 0.45 2.69
N TYR A 58 -8.56 -0.68 3.01
CA TYR A 58 -8.66 -1.90 2.23
C TYR A 58 -10.11 -2.40 2.13
N GLU A 59 -10.86 -2.48 3.23
CA GLU A 59 -12.25 -2.94 3.21
C GLU A 59 -13.14 -2.04 2.34
N LYS A 60 -12.95 -0.72 2.42
CA LYS A 60 -13.67 0.23 1.55
C LYS A 60 -13.36 -0.01 0.08
N LEU A 61 -12.08 -0.14 -0.28
CA LEU A 61 -11.66 -0.35 -1.67
C LEU A 61 -12.16 -1.69 -2.20
N SER A 62 -12.00 -2.76 -1.44
CA SER A 62 -12.45 -4.11 -1.80
C SER A 62 -13.97 -4.19 -1.92
N GLY A 63 -14.72 -3.46 -1.10
CA GLY A 63 -16.17 -3.39 -1.19
C GLY A 63 -16.68 -2.54 -2.37
N LYS A 64 -15.94 -1.49 -2.73
CA LYS A 64 -16.31 -0.55 -3.80
C LYS A 64 -15.90 -1.03 -5.20
N TYR A 65 -14.77 -1.73 -5.33
CA TYR A 65 -14.20 -2.14 -6.61
C TYR A 65 -13.97 -3.65 -6.65
N ALA A 66 -15.01 -4.41 -6.97
CA ALA A 66 -14.97 -5.87 -7.02
C ALA A 66 -14.02 -6.43 -8.10
N ASP A 67 -13.69 -5.64 -9.13
CA ASP A 67 -12.77 -5.99 -10.21
C ASP A 67 -11.30 -5.68 -9.90
N LEU A 68 -11.03 -4.94 -8.82
CA LEU A 68 -9.66 -4.56 -8.47
C LEU A 68 -8.94 -5.77 -7.82
N PRO A 69 -7.75 -6.17 -8.32
CA PRO A 69 -7.03 -7.32 -7.79
C PRO A 69 -6.40 -6.97 -6.43
N LEU A 70 -7.19 -6.98 -5.37
CA LEU A 70 -6.72 -6.68 -4.01
C LEU A 70 -6.49 -7.99 -3.25
N HIS A 71 -5.28 -8.54 -3.37
CA HIS A 71 -4.91 -9.75 -2.63
C HIS A 71 -4.33 -9.38 -1.26
N LEU A 72 -5.12 -9.58 -0.20
CA LEU A 72 -4.65 -9.43 1.17
C LEU A 72 -3.59 -10.49 1.47
N ILE A 73 -2.34 -10.05 1.69
CA ILE A 73 -1.24 -10.94 2.07
C ILE A 73 -1.23 -11.15 3.59
N ILE A 74 -1.30 -10.05 4.34
CA ILE A 74 -1.33 -10.08 5.81
C ILE A 74 -2.09 -8.89 6.36
N ARG A 75 -2.88 -9.13 7.41
CA ARG A 75 -3.45 -8.12 8.29
C ARG A 75 -2.77 -8.20 9.65
N ARG A 76 -2.34 -7.06 10.18
CA ARG A 76 -1.67 -7.01 11.48
C ARG A 76 -1.87 -5.67 12.15
N SER A 77 -2.08 -5.69 13.46
CA SER A 77 -2.03 -4.48 14.29
C SER A 77 -0.57 -4.06 14.50
N ILE A 78 -0.26 -2.80 14.20
CA ILE A 78 1.03 -2.16 14.43
C ILE A 78 0.76 -0.93 15.32
N GLY A 79 1.14 -1.03 16.60
CA GLY A 79 0.73 -0.04 17.59
C GLY A 79 -0.79 -0.02 17.77
N ASP A 80 -1.39 1.16 17.62
CA ASP A 80 -2.83 1.40 17.64
C ASP A 80 -3.51 1.27 16.26
N ARG A 81 -2.73 0.98 15.21
CA ARG A 81 -3.22 0.94 13.82
C ARG A 81 -3.42 -0.50 13.35
N ASP A 82 -4.60 -0.79 12.84
CA ASP A 82 -4.87 -2.05 12.12
C ASP A 82 -4.47 -1.89 10.65
N MET A 83 -3.47 -2.65 10.23
CA MET A 83 -2.80 -2.49 8.94
C MET A 83 -3.00 -3.71 8.06
N ALA A 84 -3.05 -3.49 6.75
CA ALA A 84 -3.15 -4.51 5.73
C ALA A 84 -2.00 -4.35 4.73
N PHE A 85 -1.30 -5.44 4.45
CA PHE A 85 -0.34 -5.53 3.36
C PHE A 85 -0.98 -6.31 2.22
N VAL A 86 -1.07 -5.68 1.06
CA VAL A 86 -1.89 -6.13 -0.06
C VAL A 86 -1.05 -6.08 -1.32
N SER A 87 -1.29 -7.01 -2.25
CA SER A 87 -0.64 -7.06 -3.55
C SER A 87 -1.65 -7.18 -4.67
N ASN A 88 -1.27 -6.75 -5.88
CA ASN A 88 -2.06 -6.99 -7.08
C ASN A 88 -1.81 -8.37 -7.72
N ARG A 89 -1.00 -9.21 -7.06
CA ARG A 89 -0.63 -10.59 -7.44
C ARG A 89 -0.29 -11.48 -6.26
#